data_AF-A0A2V5ND99-F1
#
_entry.id   AF-A0A2V5ND99-F1
#
_cell.length_a   1.000
_cell.length_b   1.000
_cell.length_c   1.000
_cell.angle_alpha   90.00
_cell.angle_beta   90.00
_cell.angle_gamma   90.00
#
_symmetry.space_group_name_H-M   'P 1'
#
loop_
_entity.id
_entity.type
_entity.pdbx_description
1 polymer ?
#
loop_
_entity_poly.entity_id
_entity_poly.type
_entity_poly.pdbx_seq_one_letter_code
_entity_poly.pdbx_strand_id
1 'polypeptide(L)'
;MKRPFQLQIRGTTLPETLVGLLLLATFFASVFELNAVCLRYIDATKESVAALQSVQDRAEMLRNLAFTDLTDATAVQTLMLPAPNAAPFAQKATETVTISAFPTPNGVTQFTRTPAGTVTTDSVATDLGKELVKVDVKVAWTMTLGGRSRTEQTTNILSNGSKK
;
A
#
# COMPACT_ATOMS: atom_id res chain seq x y z
N MET A 1 -82.90 28.68 -1.65
CA MET A 1 -82.33 27.86 -2.74
C MET A 1 -80.81 27.99 -2.69
N LYS A 2 -80.08 26.89 -2.87
CA LYS A 2 -78.71 26.60 -2.40
C LYS A 2 -77.63 27.60 -2.88
N ARG A 3 -76.74 28.02 -1.96
CA ARG A 3 -75.45 28.65 -2.32
C ARG A 3 -74.51 27.58 -2.88
N PRO A 4 -73.81 27.83 -4.01
CA PRO A 4 -72.84 26.87 -4.53
C PRO A 4 -71.61 26.84 -3.61
N PHE A 5 -71.21 25.65 -3.18
CA PHE A 5 -69.94 25.41 -2.51
C PHE A 5 -68.84 25.66 -3.55
N GLN A 6 -68.13 26.78 -3.47
CA GLN A 6 -66.91 26.96 -4.25
C GLN A 6 -65.82 26.11 -3.61
N LEU A 7 -65.50 24.97 -4.24
CA LEU A 7 -64.29 24.23 -3.95
C LEU A 7 -63.10 25.11 -4.37
N GLN A 8 -62.41 25.72 -3.40
CA GLN A 8 -61.10 26.33 -3.64
C GLN A 8 -60.14 25.21 -4.06
N ILE A 9 -59.86 25.11 -5.36
CA ILE A 9 -58.79 24.26 -5.87
C ILE A 9 -57.48 24.95 -5.50
N ARG A 10 -56.79 24.44 -4.48
CA ARG A 10 -55.46 24.93 -4.09
C ARG A 10 -54.45 24.53 -5.17
N GLY A 11 -53.86 25.53 -5.83
CA GLY A 11 -52.77 25.37 -6.80
C GLY A 11 -51.43 25.04 -6.13
N THR A 12 -51.41 24.00 -5.31
CA THR A 12 -50.25 23.51 -4.55
C THR A 12 -49.84 22.14 -5.09
N THR A 13 -49.65 22.04 -6.41
CA THR A 13 -49.14 20.83 -7.06
C THR A 13 -47.85 21.08 -7.83
N LEU A 14 -47.72 22.27 -8.42
CA LEU A 14 -46.53 22.68 -9.15
C LEU A 14 -45.29 22.86 -8.23
N PRO A 15 -45.34 23.60 -7.12
CA PRO A 15 -44.16 23.70 -6.24
C PRO A 15 -43.79 22.35 -5.60
N GLU A 16 -44.76 21.52 -5.26
CA GLU A 16 -44.59 20.18 -4.68
C GLU A 16 -43.91 19.23 -5.66
N THR A 17 -44.34 19.23 -6.92
CA THR A 17 -43.70 18.43 -7.98
C THR A 17 -42.28 18.91 -8.27
N LEU A 18 -42.02 20.22 -8.25
CA LEU A 18 -40.66 20.76 -8.40
C LEU A 18 -39.74 20.35 -7.25
N VAL A 19 -40.22 20.40 -5.99
CA VAL A 19 -39.47 19.90 -4.83
C VAL A 19 -39.24 18.39 -4.94
N GLY A 20 -40.24 17.62 -5.38
CA GLY A 20 -40.11 16.19 -5.63
C GLY A 20 -39.04 15.86 -6.68
N LEU A 21 -39.01 16.60 -7.78
CA LEU A 21 -38.00 16.45 -8.83
C LEU A 21 -36.60 16.83 -8.32
N LEU A 22 -36.48 17.88 -7.50
CA LEU A 22 -35.21 18.26 -6.89
C LEU A 22 -34.67 17.14 -5.98
N LEU A 23 -35.52 16.61 -5.10
CA LEU A 23 -35.14 15.50 -4.21
C LEU A 23 -34.73 14.27 -5.00
N LEU A 24 -35.49 13.90 -6.04
CA LEU A 24 -35.18 12.77 -6.92
C LEU A 24 -33.84 12.97 -7.65
N ALA A 25 -33.58 14.17 -8.18
CA ALA A 25 -32.31 14.48 -8.83
C ALA A 25 -31.12 14.39 -7.85
N THR A 26 -31.25 14.95 -6.64
CA THR A 26 -30.20 14.85 -5.60
C THR A 26 -29.99 13.43 -5.12
N PHE A 27 -31.04 12.61 -5.06
CA PHE A 27 -30.96 11.19 -4.74
C PHE A 27 -30.15 10.42 -5.80
N PHE A 28 -30.44 10.62 -7.09
CA PHE A 28 -29.65 9.98 -8.13
C PHE A 28 -28.19 10.45 -8.14
N ALA A 29 -27.95 11.75 -7.93
CA ALA A 29 -26.60 12.29 -7.83
C ALA A 29 -25.80 11.65 -6.69
N SER A 30 -26.40 11.51 -5.50
CA SER A 30 -25.73 10.90 -4.35
C SER A 30 -25.45 9.40 -4.53
N VAL A 31 -26.34 8.67 -5.21
CA VAL A 31 -26.11 7.26 -5.56
C VAL A 31 -24.89 7.12 -6.49
N PHE A 32 -24.76 7.98 -7.51
CA PHE A 32 -23.58 7.94 -8.39
C PHE A 32 -22.30 8.33 -7.67
N GLU A 33 -22.35 9.33 -6.79
CA GLU A 33 -21.20 9.72 -6.00
C GLU A 33 -20.75 8.61 -5.04
N LEU A 34 -21.69 7.96 -4.35
CA LEU A 34 -21.40 6.82 -3.49
C LEU A 34 -20.70 5.69 -4.26
N ASN A 35 -21.21 5.36 -5.46
CA ASN A 35 -20.58 4.36 -6.33
C ASN A 35 -19.15 4.76 -6.72
N ALA A 36 -18.91 6.03 -7.05
CA ALA A 36 -17.58 6.54 -7.37
C ALA A 36 -16.62 6.46 -6.17
N VAL A 37 -17.11 6.75 -4.96
CA VAL A 37 -16.33 6.65 -3.72
C VAL A 37 -15.97 5.20 -3.43
N CYS A 38 -16.90 4.26 -3.57
CA CYS A 38 -16.66 2.83 -3.38
C CYS A 38 -15.53 2.30 -4.29
N LEU A 39 -15.52 2.69 -5.56
CA LEU A 39 -14.45 2.29 -6.49
C LEU A 39 -13.08 2.82 -6.07
N ARG A 40 -12.99 4.07 -5.61
CA ARG A 40 -11.73 4.63 -5.10
C ARG A 40 -11.23 3.92 -3.84
N TYR A 41 -12.13 3.50 -2.97
CA TYR A 41 -11.78 2.70 -1.79
C TYR A 41 -11.27 1.32 -2.15
N ILE A 42 -11.86 0.69 -3.18
CA ILE A 42 -11.37 -0.59 -3.70
C ILE A 42 -9.92 -0.45 -4.18
N ASP A 43 -9.59 0.60 -4.93
CA ASP A 43 -8.23 0.81 -5.43
C ASP A 43 -7.23 1.07 -4.30
N ALA A 44 -7.60 1.86 -3.28
CA ALA A 44 -6.77 2.05 -2.09
C ALA A 44 -6.55 0.75 -1.29
N THR A 45 -7.56 -0.14 -1.28
CA THR A 45 -7.47 -1.44 -0.62
C THR A 45 -6.55 -2.38 -1.40
N LYS A 46 -6.63 -2.40 -2.74
CA LYS A 46 -5.70 -3.15 -3.60
C LYS A 46 -4.26 -2.72 -3.37
N GLU A 47 -4.00 -1.41 -3.25
CA GLU A 47 -2.66 -0.90 -2.92
C GLU A 47 -2.16 -1.41 -1.57
N SER A 48 -3.02 -1.45 -0.55
CA SER A 48 -2.66 -1.98 0.78
C SER A 48 -2.35 -3.47 0.75
N VAL A 49 -3.14 -4.28 0.02
CA VAL A 49 -2.88 -5.71 -0.14
C VAL A 49 -1.61 -5.97 -0.95
N ALA A 50 -1.38 -5.21 -2.00
CA ALA A 50 -0.17 -5.31 -2.80
C ALA A 50 1.08 -4.94 -1.99
N ALA A 51 0.99 -3.96 -1.07
CA ALA A 51 2.07 -3.63 -0.15
C ALA A 51 2.41 -4.78 0.79
N LEU A 52 1.39 -5.42 1.39
CA LEU A 52 1.56 -6.59 2.24
C LEU A 52 2.25 -7.72 1.47
N GLN A 53 1.74 -8.06 0.28
CA GLN A 53 2.33 -9.10 -0.57
C GLN A 53 3.79 -8.76 -0.92
N SER A 54 4.07 -7.53 -1.34
CA SER A 54 5.42 -7.09 -1.69
C SER A 54 6.42 -7.26 -0.55
N VAL A 55 6.02 -6.89 0.68
CA VAL A 55 6.88 -7.02 1.86
C VAL A 55 7.10 -8.49 2.20
N GLN A 56 6.06 -9.31 2.15
CA GLN A 56 6.15 -10.74 2.45
C GLN A 56 6.97 -11.50 1.40
N ASP A 57 6.73 -11.26 0.11
CA ASP A 57 7.47 -11.89 -0.99
C ASP A 57 8.97 -11.56 -0.88
N ARG A 58 9.32 -10.28 -0.64
CA ARG A 58 10.72 -9.89 -0.45
C ARG A 58 11.33 -10.56 0.79
N ALA A 59 10.61 -10.57 1.90
CA ALA A 59 11.07 -11.18 3.13
C ALA A 59 11.33 -12.69 2.94
N GLU A 60 10.47 -13.38 2.19
CA GLU A 60 10.64 -14.78 1.83
C GLU A 60 11.81 -15.01 0.86
N MET A 61 12.01 -14.13 -0.12
CA MET A 61 13.19 -14.17 -0.99
C MET A 61 14.49 -14.04 -0.18
N LEU A 62 14.55 -13.11 0.78
CA LEU A 62 15.71 -12.92 1.66
C LEU A 62 15.90 -14.09 2.64
N ARG A 63 14.80 -14.65 3.15
CA ARG A 63 14.82 -15.84 4.02
C ARG A 63 15.34 -17.08 3.29
N ASN A 64 15.06 -17.21 2.00
CA ASN A 64 15.50 -18.33 1.18
C ASN A 64 16.90 -18.14 0.55
N LEU A 65 17.51 -16.97 0.72
CA LEU A 65 18.86 -16.69 0.24
C LEU A 65 19.91 -17.42 1.10
N ALA A 66 21.01 -17.88 0.49
CA ALA A 66 22.12 -18.45 1.24
C ALA A 66 22.67 -17.41 2.22
N PHE A 67 23.07 -17.83 3.43
CA PHE A 67 23.51 -16.87 4.46
C PHE A 67 24.76 -16.09 4.04
N THR A 68 25.66 -16.70 3.26
CA THR A 68 26.83 -16.03 2.67
C THR A 68 26.42 -14.88 1.75
N ASP A 69 25.36 -15.09 0.97
CA ASP A 69 24.86 -14.11 0.01
C ASP A 69 24.00 -13.04 0.71
N LEU A 70 23.29 -13.43 1.77
CA LEU A 70 22.51 -12.51 2.62
C LEU A 70 23.41 -11.49 3.34
N THR A 71 24.66 -11.86 3.61
CA THR A 71 25.66 -10.98 4.22
C THR A 71 26.55 -10.27 3.20
N ASP A 72 26.41 -10.56 1.91
CA ASP A 72 27.08 -9.87 0.81
C ASP A 72 26.17 -8.77 0.25
N ALA A 73 26.64 -7.52 0.32
CA ALA A 73 25.84 -6.39 -0.12
C ALA A 73 25.52 -6.43 -1.63
N THR A 74 26.43 -6.95 -2.45
CA THR A 74 26.27 -7.02 -3.91
C THR A 74 25.21 -8.06 -4.29
N ALA A 75 25.20 -9.19 -3.58
CA ALA A 75 24.23 -10.25 -3.81
C ALA A 75 22.80 -9.78 -3.44
N VAL A 76 22.64 -9.12 -2.29
CA VAL A 76 21.35 -8.54 -1.88
C VAL A 76 20.90 -7.43 -2.84
N GLN A 77 21.81 -6.55 -3.26
CA GLN A 77 21.49 -5.51 -4.24
C GLN A 77 20.98 -6.11 -5.56
N THR A 78 21.64 -7.17 -6.04
CA THR A 78 21.24 -7.87 -7.27
C THR A 78 19.86 -8.51 -7.12
N LEU A 79 19.57 -9.14 -5.97
CA LEU A 79 18.26 -9.70 -5.65
C LEU A 79 17.14 -8.63 -5.67
N MET A 80 17.46 -7.40 -5.31
CA MET A 80 16.51 -6.28 -5.24
C MET A 80 16.22 -5.61 -6.59
N LEU A 81 17.03 -5.85 -7.64
CA LEU A 81 16.79 -5.25 -8.96
C LEU A 81 15.36 -5.56 -9.48
N PRO A 82 14.92 -6.83 -9.56
CA PRO A 82 13.52 -7.12 -9.83
C PRO A 82 12.66 -6.71 -8.63
N ALA A 83 11.49 -6.14 -8.94
CA ALA A 83 10.46 -5.98 -7.93
C ALA A 83 10.05 -7.37 -7.39
N PRO A 84 9.72 -7.49 -6.09
CA PRO A 84 9.34 -8.78 -5.53
C PRO A 84 8.04 -9.31 -6.15
N ASN A 85 7.18 -8.41 -6.65
CA ASN A 85 5.99 -8.74 -7.44
C ASN A 85 5.91 -7.77 -8.65
N ALA A 86 5.53 -8.30 -9.82
CA ALA A 86 5.33 -7.53 -11.06
C ALA A 86 4.05 -6.67 -11.07
N ALA A 87 3.29 -6.65 -9.98
CA ALA A 87 2.10 -5.83 -9.84
C ALA A 87 2.39 -4.34 -10.12
N PRO A 88 1.45 -3.57 -10.72
CA PRO A 88 1.61 -2.14 -10.97
C PRO A 88 1.98 -1.32 -9.72
N PHE A 89 1.64 -1.83 -8.53
CA PHE A 89 2.05 -1.27 -7.25
C PHE A 89 3.57 -1.04 -7.14
N ALA A 90 4.39 -1.91 -7.70
CA ALA A 90 5.86 -1.79 -7.68
C ALA A 90 6.38 -0.52 -8.39
N GLN A 91 5.58 0.06 -9.30
CA GLN A 91 5.90 1.31 -10.00
C GLN A 91 5.52 2.56 -9.19
N LYS A 92 4.93 2.38 -8.01
CA LYS A 92 4.54 3.45 -7.08
C LYS A 92 5.24 3.36 -5.73
N ALA A 93 5.73 2.18 -5.40
CA ALA A 93 6.33 1.84 -4.12
C ALA A 93 7.84 2.12 -4.11
N THR A 94 8.32 2.68 -3.01
CA THR A 94 9.74 2.68 -2.65
C THR A 94 9.97 1.58 -1.63
N GLU A 95 10.84 0.64 -1.93
CA GLU A 95 11.22 -0.46 -1.06
C GLU A 95 12.55 -0.14 -0.38
N THR A 96 12.65 -0.40 0.92
CA THR A 96 13.87 -0.26 1.71
C THR A 96 14.11 -1.57 2.45
N VAL A 97 15.30 -2.14 2.28
CA VAL A 97 15.75 -3.33 3.00
C VAL A 97 16.94 -2.95 3.86
N THR A 98 16.84 -3.20 5.16
CA THR A 98 17.91 -2.93 6.12
C THR A 98 18.32 -4.23 6.80
N ILE A 99 19.61 -4.51 6.80
CA ILE A 99 20.19 -5.71 7.38
C ILE A 99 21.20 -5.28 8.46
N SER A 100 21.14 -5.91 9.62
CA SER A 100 22.09 -5.68 10.71
C SER A 100 22.47 -6.98 11.39
N ALA A 101 23.66 -7.03 11.98
CA ALA A 101 24.01 -8.11 12.89
C ALA A 101 23.01 -8.20 14.06
N PHE A 102 22.76 -9.40 14.56
CA PHE A 102 21.89 -9.65 15.71
C PHE A 102 22.60 -10.57 16.72
N PRO A 103 22.46 -10.38 18.05
CA PRO A 103 21.63 -9.37 18.73
C PRO A 103 22.28 -7.99 18.87
N THR A 104 23.59 -7.88 18.60
CA THR A 104 24.35 -6.64 18.77
C THR A 104 24.71 -6.07 17.40
N PRO A 105 23.99 -5.05 16.90
CA PRO A 105 24.29 -4.44 15.61
C PRO A 105 25.66 -3.77 15.62
N ASN A 106 26.38 -3.87 14.49
CA ASN A 106 27.62 -3.13 14.24
C ASN A 106 27.52 -2.37 12.91
N GLY A 107 26.59 -1.41 12.87
CA GLY A 107 26.16 -0.76 11.64
C GLY A 107 25.04 -1.50 10.92
N VAL A 108 24.61 -0.94 9.80
CA VAL A 108 23.54 -1.50 8.97
C VAL A 108 23.93 -1.46 7.50
N THR A 109 23.61 -2.54 6.80
CA THR A 109 23.62 -2.57 5.34
C THR A 109 22.21 -2.25 4.87
N GLN A 110 22.04 -1.12 4.17
CA GLN A 110 20.73 -0.63 3.75
C GLN A 110 20.69 -0.44 2.25
N PHE A 111 19.57 -0.84 1.65
CA PHE A 111 19.28 -0.67 0.25
C PHE A 111 17.94 0.01 0.06
N THR A 112 17.85 0.88 -0.94
CA THR A 112 16.60 1.50 -1.37
C THR A 112 16.35 1.21 -2.84
N ARG A 113 15.21 0.60 -3.14
CA ARG A 113 14.69 0.41 -4.48
C ARG A 113 13.61 1.45 -4.76
N THR A 114 13.84 2.28 -5.76
CA THR A 114 12.88 3.31 -6.19
C THR A 114 11.75 2.69 -7.03
N PRO A 115 10.64 3.41 -7.23
CA PRO A 115 9.55 2.94 -8.09
C PRO A 115 9.99 2.74 -9.56
N ALA A 116 11.04 3.43 -10.01
CA ALA A 116 11.65 3.24 -11.32
C ALA A 116 12.49 1.95 -11.43
N GLY A 117 12.67 1.22 -10.34
CA GLY A 117 13.44 -0.02 -10.27
C GLY A 117 14.95 0.16 -10.06
N THR A 118 15.40 1.39 -9.83
CA THR A 118 16.80 1.66 -9.45
C THR A 118 17.03 1.25 -8.00
N VAL A 119 18.07 0.47 -7.73
CA VAL A 119 18.47 0.06 -6.38
C VAL A 119 19.76 0.78 -5.99
N THR A 120 19.72 1.55 -4.91
CA THR A 120 20.89 2.19 -4.29
C THR A 120 21.31 1.42 -3.04
N THR A 121 22.62 1.33 -2.83
CA THR A 121 23.18 0.92 -1.53
C THR A 121 23.41 2.19 -0.72
N ASP A 122 22.60 2.38 0.32
CA ASP A 122 22.59 3.60 1.13
C ASP A 122 23.68 3.54 2.21
N SER A 123 23.92 2.35 2.75
CA SER A 123 25.00 2.08 3.71
C SER A 123 25.42 0.62 3.68
N VAL A 124 26.62 0.34 4.17
CA VAL A 124 27.15 -1.03 4.33
C VAL A 124 27.71 -1.17 5.75
N ALA A 125 27.24 -2.17 6.49
CA ALA A 125 27.77 -2.49 7.81
C ALA A 125 29.22 -3.00 7.70
N THR A 126 30.04 -2.74 8.73
CA THR A 126 31.42 -3.26 8.76
C THR A 126 31.43 -4.78 8.94
N ASP A 127 30.46 -5.31 9.69
CA ASP A 127 30.22 -6.75 9.85
C ASP A 127 28.75 -7.01 10.14
N LEU A 128 28.17 -8.00 9.45
CA LEU A 128 26.81 -8.50 9.69
C LEU A 128 26.78 -9.76 10.57
N GLY A 129 27.96 -10.26 10.98
CA GLY A 129 28.09 -11.47 11.76
C GLY A 129 28.00 -12.74 10.91
N LYS A 130 28.05 -13.90 11.57
CA LYS A 130 28.13 -15.23 10.92
C LYS A 130 26.99 -16.19 11.28
N GLU A 131 26.16 -15.83 12.25
CA GLU A 131 25.13 -16.74 12.79
C GLU A 131 23.72 -16.20 12.65
N LEU A 132 23.48 -14.92 13.00
CA LEU A 132 22.16 -14.31 13.01
C LEU A 132 22.22 -12.90 12.43
N VAL A 133 21.27 -12.58 11.56
CA VAL A 133 21.04 -11.22 11.07
C VAL A 133 19.59 -10.81 11.30
N LYS A 134 19.38 -9.54 11.61
CA LYS A 134 18.07 -8.90 11.60
C LYS A 134 17.87 -8.28 10.21
N VAL A 135 16.74 -8.58 9.59
CA VAL A 135 16.34 -8.06 8.28
C VAL A 135 15.01 -7.32 8.44
N ASP A 136 15.03 -6.02 8.17
CA ASP A 136 13.86 -5.17 8.10
C ASP A 136 13.54 -4.91 6.62
N VAL A 137 12.33 -5.29 6.19
CA VAL A 137 11.82 -4.99 4.85
C VAL A 137 10.68 -4.00 5.00
N LYS A 138 10.77 -2.87 4.31
CA LYS A 138 9.78 -1.79 4.35
C LYS A 138 9.41 -1.38 2.94
N VAL A 139 8.13 -1.13 2.71
CA VAL A 139 7.64 -0.47 1.50
C VAL A 139 6.90 0.80 1.89
N ALA A 140 7.14 1.88 1.17
CA ALA A 140 6.46 3.15 1.30
C ALA A 140 5.80 3.55 -0.03
N TRP A 141 4.55 4.01 0.00
CA TRP A 141 3.83 4.48 -1.18
C TRP A 141 2.88 5.60 -0.84
N THR A 142 2.49 6.37 -1.84
CA THR A 142 1.42 7.37 -1.71
C THR A 142 0.11 6.78 -2.24
N MET A 143 -0.92 6.74 -1.39
CA MET A 143 -2.24 6.24 -1.75
C MET A 143 -2.84 7.07 -2.88
N THR A 144 -3.45 6.41 -3.87
CA THR A 144 -4.18 7.10 -4.93
C THR A 144 -5.34 7.93 -4.37
N LEU A 145 -6.05 7.39 -3.38
CA LEU A 145 -7.12 8.09 -2.69
C LEU A 145 -6.55 9.04 -1.63
N GLY A 146 -6.72 10.34 -1.84
CA GLY A 146 -6.39 11.37 -0.86
C GLY A 146 -4.89 11.64 -0.65
N GLY A 147 -4.01 11.05 -1.47
CA GLY A 147 -2.58 11.41 -1.52
C GLY A 147 -1.80 11.15 -0.23
N ARG A 148 -2.30 10.28 0.65
CA ARG A 148 -1.66 10.02 1.94
C ARG A 148 -0.48 9.07 1.77
N SER A 149 0.65 9.42 2.38
CA SER A 149 1.79 8.51 2.49
C SER A 149 1.47 7.35 3.43
N ARG A 150 1.82 6.14 3.02
CA ARG A 150 1.62 4.88 3.74
C ARG A 150 2.90 4.06 3.72
N THR A 151 3.03 3.21 4.73
CA THR A 151 4.15 2.30 4.87
C THR A 151 3.65 0.95 5.37
N GLU A 152 4.27 -0.11 4.86
CA GLU A 152 4.11 -1.48 5.35
C GLU A 152 5.51 -2.03 5.63
N GLN A 153 5.68 -2.82 6.69
CA GLN A 153 6.99 -3.33 7.06
C GLN A 153 6.90 -4.66 7.79
N THR A 154 7.96 -5.47 7.65
CA THR A 154 8.18 -6.67 8.45
C THR A 154 9.62 -6.73 8.92
N THR A 155 9.83 -7.40 10.04
CA THR A 155 11.14 -7.62 10.65
C THR A 155 11.32 -9.11 10.90
N ASN A 156 12.39 -9.69 10.36
CA ASN A 156 12.75 -11.08 10.53
C ASN A 156 14.14 -11.21 11.15
N ILE A 157 14.34 -12.25 11.96
CA ILE A 157 15.67 -12.69 12.38
C ILE A 157 15.98 -13.96 11.60
N LEU A 158 17.03 -13.91 10.79
CA LEU A 158 17.45 -15.00 9.91
C LEU A 158 18.72 -15.64 10.46
N SER A 159 18.73 -16.97 10.56
CA SER A 159 19.87 -17.73 11.05
C SER A 159 20.65 -18.41 9.93
N ASN A 160 21.96 -18.55 10.14
CA ASN A 160 22.82 -19.41 9.34
C ASN A 160 22.46 -20.85 9.67
N GLY A 161 21.49 -21.40 8.94
CA GLY A 161 20.91 -22.72 9.16
C GLY A 161 21.84 -23.89 8.82
N SER A 162 23.14 -23.82 9.16
CA SER A 162 24.03 -24.96 9.06
C SER A 162 23.42 -26.11 9.88
N LYS A 163 22.88 -27.11 9.20
CA LYS A 163 22.55 -28.39 9.83
C LYS A 163 23.85 -28.91 10.43
N LYS A 164 23.88 -29.09 11.74
CA LYS A 164 24.86 -30.00 12.36
C LYS A 164 24.61 -31.41 11.86
#